data_AF-R4FJ94-F1
#
_entry.id   AF-R4FJ94-F1
#
_cell.length_a   1.000
_cell.length_b   1.000
_cell.length_c   1.000
_cell.angle_alpha   90.00
_cell.angle_beta   90.00
_cell.angle_gamma   90.00
#
_symmetry.space_group_name_H-M   'P 1'
#
loop_
_entity.id
_entity.type
_entity.pdbx_description
1 polymer ?
#
loop_
_entity_poly.entity_id
_entity_poly.type
_entity_poly.pdbx_seq_one_letter_code
_entity_poly.pdbx_strand_id
1 'polypeptide(L)'
;MKLYSLAVLVSVFFTYSSGDKESDLKECKTLACPMHWLPVCGVKENKFRTFGNKCDFERTNCFSNPMYTFVNKGRCEERQKKNKGRF
;
A
#
# COMPACT_ATOMS: atom_id res chain seq x y z
N MET A 1 -46.48 -25.27 19.41
CA MET A 1 -45.76 -25.32 18.11
C MET A 1 -45.27 -23.92 17.68
N LYS A 2 -44.50 -23.22 18.53
CA LYS A 2 -43.88 -21.90 18.24
C LYS A 2 -42.47 -21.86 18.82
N LEU A 3 -41.72 -22.92 18.54
CA LEU A 3 -40.33 -23.08 18.97
C LEU A 3 -39.36 -23.01 17.77
N TYR A 4 -39.89 -23.08 16.54
CA TYR A 4 -39.09 -23.09 15.31
C TYR A 4 -38.60 -21.71 14.86
N SER A 5 -39.23 -20.61 15.31
CA SER A 5 -38.87 -19.25 14.88
C SER A 5 -37.57 -18.70 15.50
N LEU A 6 -37.18 -19.18 16.68
CA LEU A 6 -35.92 -18.78 17.34
C LEU A 6 -34.74 -19.62 16.88
N ALA A 7 -34.96 -20.90 16.58
CA ALA A 7 -33.90 -21.82 16.14
C ALA A 7 -33.30 -21.43 14.77
N VAL A 8 -34.12 -20.88 13.87
CA VAL A 8 -33.68 -20.46 12.52
C VAL A 8 -32.80 -19.20 12.56
N LEU A 9 -33.03 -18.29 13.51
CA LEU A 9 -32.22 -17.07 13.63
C LEU A 9 -30.80 -17.40 14.13
N VAL A 10 -30.69 -18.34 15.07
CA VAL A 10 -29.38 -18.79 15.58
C VAL A 10 -28.62 -19.53 14.48
N SER A 11 -29.26 -20.42 13.73
CA SER A 11 -28.58 -21.14 12.64
C SER A 11 -28.14 -20.22 11.51
N VAL A 12 -28.91 -19.19 11.15
CA VAL A 12 -28.50 -18.17 10.16
C VAL A 12 -27.30 -17.36 10.65
N PHE A 13 -27.24 -16.97 11.94
CA PHE A 13 -26.08 -16.27 12.49
C PHE A 13 -24.80 -17.14 12.52
N PHE A 14 -24.95 -18.42 12.85
CA PHE A 14 -23.82 -19.37 12.90
C PHE A 14 -23.35 -19.83 11.51
N THR A 15 -24.24 -19.94 10.52
CA THR A 15 -23.84 -20.29 9.14
C THR A 15 -23.37 -19.07 8.32
N TYR A 16 -23.76 -17.85 8.70
CA TYR A 16 -23.32 -16.63 8.00
C TYR A 16 -21.94 -16.13 8.45
N SER A 17 -21.29 -16.81 9.40
CA SER A 17 -19.99 -16.37 9.94
C SER A 17 -18.76 -16.92 9.20
N SER A 18 -18.91 -17.51 8.01
CA SER A 18 -17.78 -17.69 7.09
C SER A 18 -17.53 -16.38 6.33
N GLY A 19 -17.14 -15.34 7.08
CA GLY A 19 -16.47 -14.18 6.50
C GLY A 19 -15.04 -14.60 6.18
N ASP A 20 -14.84 -15.22 5.02
CA ASP A 20 -13.51 -15.41 4.46
C ASP A 20 -12.89 -14.01 4.31
N LYS A 21 -11.87 -13.74 5.14
CA LYS A 21 -11.06 -12.54 4.96
C LYS A 21 -10.40 -12.69 3.60
N GLU A 22 -10.93 -11.94 2.63
CA GLU A 22 -10.33 -11.57 1.35
C GLU A 22 -8.80 -11.56 1.53
N SER A 23 -8.17 -12.67 1.16
CA SER A 23 -6.74 -12.81 1.25
C SER A 23 -6.20 -11.96 0.12
N ASP A 24 -5.76 -10.77 0.53
CA ASP A 24 -5.09 -9.70 -0.20
C ASP A 24 -3.89 -10.24 -1.01
N LEU A 25 -4.17 -11.04 -2.04
CA LEU A 25 -3.25 -11.36 -3.12
C LEU A 25 -3.08 -10.04 -3.87
N LYS A 26 -2.19 -9.19 -3.34
CA LYS A 26 -1.67 -8.00 -4.01
C LYS A 26 -1.17 -8.44 -5.38
N GLU A 27 -2.02 -8.32 -6.39
CA GLU A 27 -1.63 -8.60 -7.76
C GLU A 27 -0.70 -7.48 -8.21
N CYS A 28 0.61 -7.75 -8.12
CA CYS A 28 1.66 -6.85 -8.56
C CYS A 28 1.71 -6.80 -10.09
N LYS A 29 0.72 -6.15 -10.69
CA LYS A 29 0.49 -6.09 -12.14
C LYS A 29 1.60 -5.35 -12.92
N THR A 30 2.48 -4.62 -12.24
CA THR A 30 3.53 -3.78 -12.85
C THR A 30 4.90 -4.45 -12.87
N LEU A 31 5.06 -5.51 -13.69
CA LEU A 31 6.37 -6.16 -13.90
C LEU A 31 7.32 -5.33 -14.79
N ALA A 32 6.78 -4.46 -15.65
CA ALA A 32 7.54 -3.59 -16.55
C ALA A 32 7.27 -2.11 -16.24
N CYS A 33 8.33 -1.31 -16.23
CA CYS A 33 8.28 0.12 -15.96
C CYS A 33 9.13 0.79 -17.05
N PRO A 34 8.69 1.94 -17.57
CA PRO A 34 9.48 2.68 -18.53
C PRO A 34 10.77 3.18 -17.88
N MET A 35 11.84 3.30 -18.68
CA MET A 35 13.15 3.79 -18.22
C MET A 35 13.23 5.33 -18.18
N HIS A 36 12.09 6.03 -18.13
CA HIS A 36 12.07 7.49 -18.01
C HIS A 36 12.50 7.91 -16.60
N TRP A 37 13.50 8.78 -16.52
CA TRP A 37 13.98 9.33 -15.26
C TRP A 37 13.11 10.52 -14.82
N LEU A 38 12.21 10.27 -13.88
CA LEU A 38 11.30 11.25 -13.27
C LEU A 38 11.24 10.99 -11.76
N PRO A 39 12.32 11.31 -11.03
CA PRO A 39 12.56 10.75 -9.71
C PRO A 39 11.48 11.13 -8.71
N VAL A 40 11.22 10.23 -7.77
CA VAL A 40 10.34 10.46 -6.62
C VAL A 40 11.03 10.02 -5.33
N CYS A 41 10.74 10.72 -4.23
CA CYS A 41 11.26 10.39 -2.93
C CYS A 41 10.20 9.66 -2.09
N GLY A 42 10.56 8.49 -1.57
CA GLY A 42 9.77 7.74 -0.59
C GLY A 42 10.51 7.58 0.74
N VAL A 43 9.78 7.24 1.80
CA VAL A 43 10.33 6.96 3.13
C VAL A 43 9.74 5.66 3.70
N LYS A 44 10.58 4.84 4.33
CA LYS A 44 10.17 3.64 5.07
C LYS A 44 11.03 3.53 6.33
N GLU A 45 10.42 3.39 7.50
CA GLU A 45 11.13 3.22 8.78
C GLU A 45 12.27 4.25 8.95
N ASN A 46 11.98 5.52 8.67
CA ASN A 46 12.93 6.63 8.73
C ASN A 46 14.08 6.60 7.70
N LYS A 47 14.06 5.69 6.72
CA LYS A 47 15.01 5.63 5.60
C LYS A 47 14.38 6.21 4.34
N PHE A 48 15.00 7.27 3.81
CA PHE A 48 14.60 7.88 2.55
C PHE A 48 15.25 7.15 1.36
N ARG A 49 14.47 6.95 0.31
CA ARG A 49 14.94 6.34 -0.94
C ARG A 49 14.38 7.10 -2.14
N THR A 50 15.28 7.42 -3.08
CA THR A 50 14.91 7.93 -4.39
C THR A 50 14.58 6.76 -5.31
N PHE A 51 13.46 6.85 -6.03
CA PHE A 51 13.03 5.92 -7.05
C PHE A 51 13.15 6.59 -8.43
N GLY A 52 13.46 5.83 -9.47
CA GLY A 52 13.72 6.37 -10.81
C GLY A 52 12.49 7.05 -11.42
N ASN A 53 11.31 6.52 -11.13
CA ASN A 53 10.03 7.14 -11.43
C ASN A 53 8.90 6.59 -10.53
N LYS A 54 7.68 7.08 -10.76
CA LYS A 54 6.47 6.65 -10.03
C LYS A 54 6.16 5.17 -10.23
N CYS A 55 6.37 4.62 -11.41
CA CYS A 55 6.13 3.20 -11.68
C CYS A 55 7.05 2.32 -10.81
N ASP A 56 8.35 2.65 -10.74
CA ASP A 56 9.31 1.94 -9.89
C ASP A 56 8.95 2.01 -8.41
N PHE A 57 8.47 3.18 -7.95
CA PHE A 57 7.99 3.36 -6.58
C PHE A 57 6.80 2.44 -6.27
N GLU A 58 5.78 2.42 -7.13
CA GLU A 58 4.57 1.60 -6.96
C GLU A 58 4.88 0.11 -7.04
N ARG A 59 5.71 -0.30 -8.01
CA ARG A 59 6.20 -1.68 -8.10
C ARG A 59 6.91 -2.10 -6.82
N THR A 60 7.84 -1.28 -6.33
CA THR A 60 8.59 -1.60 -5.10
C THR A 60 7.65 -1.77 -3.91
N ASN A 61 6.64 -0.91 -3.81
CA ASN A 61 5.61 -0.97 -2.77
C ASN A 61 4.72 -2.19 -2.84
N CYS A 62 4.62 -2.83 -4.01
CA CYS A 62 3.89 -4.08 -4.13
C CYS A 62 4.58 -5.23 -3.36
N PHE A 63 5.92 -5.27 -3.38
CA PHE A 63 6.73 -6.30 -2.71
C PHE A 63 7.27 -5.88 -1.33
N SER A 64 7.02 -4.63 -0.89
CA SER A 64 7.55 -4.09 0.36
C SER A 64 6.50 -4.12 1.47
N ASN A 65 6.84 -4.74 2.60
CA ASN A 65 6.10 -4.60 3.85
C ASN A 65 7.06 -4.19 4.99
N PRO A 66 6.84 -3.08 5.71
CA PRO A 66 5.88 -2.03 5.38
C PRO A 66 6.20 -1.37 4.02
N MET A 67 5.21 -0.69 3.44
CA MET A 67 5.35 0.06 2.19
C MET A 67 6.13 1.36 2.43
N TYR A 68 6.74 1.89 1.38
CA TYR A 68 7.25 3.26 1.36
C TYR A 68 6.10 4.26 1.26
N THR A 69 6.14 5.29 2.08
CA THR A 69 5.26 6.45 1.97
C THR A 69 5.84 7.44 0.97
N PHE A 70 5.03 7.92 0.03
CA PHE A 70 5.45 8.98 -0.89
C PHE A 70 5.71 10.28 -0.12
N VAL A 71 6.77 11.01 -0.48
CA VAL A 71 7.08 12.28 0.19
C VAL A 71 7.12 13.46 -0.76
N ASN A 72 7.86 13.38 -1.87
CA ASN A 72 7.92 14.47 -2.84
C ASN A 72 8.34 13.98 -4.24
N LYS A 73 7.99 14.78 -5.26
CA LYS A 73 8.62 14.69 -6.58
C LYS A 73 10.07 15.18 -6.49
N GLY A 74 10.94 14.61 -7.32
CA GLY A 74 12.38 14.85 -7.25
C GLY A 74 13.09 13.86 -6.35
N ARG A 75 14.42 13.97 -6.29
CA ARG A 75 15.25 13.10 -5.44
C ARG A 75 15.08 13.45 -3.96
N CYS A 76 15.38 12.52 -3.07
CA CYS A 76 15.33 12.78 -1.63
C CYS A 76 16.35 13.84 -1.18
N GLU A 77 17.52 13.92 -1.84
CA GLU A 77 18.56 14.89 -1.49
C GLU A 77 18.15 16.35 -1.81
N GLU A 78 17.28 16.55 -2.79
CA GLU A 78 16.78 17.88 -3.16
C GLU A 78 15.92 18.51 -2.06
N ARG A 79 15.26 17.70 -1.23
CA ARG A 79 14.53 18.22 -0.06
C ARG A 79 15.46 18.87 0.95
N GLN A 80 16.66 18.30 1.13
CA GLN A 80 17.66 18.86 2.05
C GLN A 80 18.19 20.21 1.54
N LYS A 81 18.27 20.39 0.22
CA LYS A 81 18.66 21.68 -0.40
C LYS A 81 17.58 22.75 -0.22
N LYS A 82 16.31 22.41 -0.39
CA LYS A 82 15.18 23.35 -0.15
C LYS A 82 15.11 23.83 1.30
N ASN A 83 15.43 22.97 2.26
CA ASN A 83 15.45 23.35 3.68
C ASN A 83 16.71 24.14 4.09
N LYS A 84 17.81 24.06 3.34
CA LYS A 84 19.06 24.79 3.64
C LYS A 84 19.14 26.19 3.00
N GLY A 85 18.23 26.54 2.08
CA GLY A 85 18.20 27.82 1.39
C GLY A 85 17.10 28.78 1.85
N ARG A 86 16.55 28.60 3.06
CA ARG A 86 15.46 29.43 3.62
C ARG A 86 15.94 30.29 4.80
N PHE A 87 17.13 30.86 4.66
CA PHE A 87 17.69 31.90 5.53
C PHE A 87 17.91 33.16 4.70
#